data_AF-A0A0B1YMN5-F1
#
_entry.id   AF-A0A0B1YMN5-F1
#
_cell.length_a   1.000
_cell.length_b   1.000
_cell.length_c   1.000
_cell.angle_alpha   90.00
_cell.angle_beta   90.00
_cell.angle_gamma   90.00
#
_symmetry.space_group_name_H-M   'P 1'
#
loop_
_entity.id
_entity.type
_entity.pdbx_description
1 polymer ?
#
loop_
_entity_poly.entity_id
_entity_poly.type
_entity_poly.pdbx_seq_one_letter_code
_entity_poly.pdbx_strand_id
1 'polypeptide(L)'
;MTISAASTVSSTAGSQVNNLNMQDFLKVLLTQLTYQDPLKPMDNQQFMAQVAQFTALGQTQQMNSNIETLVSNQASLQSVGLIGRTVDITTSSGTMTGTVSALSLSGTSPQLTINAGAGGTLTGIALSQVIAVR
;
A
#
# COMPACT_ATOMS: atom_id res chain seq x y z
N MET A 1 -7.71 34.46 -20.97
CA MET A 1 -6.97 33.84 -19.86
C MET A 1 -7.19 32.34 -19.99
N THR A 2 -6.27 31.66 -20.70
CA THR A 2 -6.12 30.20 -20.66
C THR A 2 -5.70 29.82 -19.23
N ILE A 3 -5.92 28.59 -18.73
CA ILE A 3 -4.91 27.52 -18.77
C ILE A 3 -5.56 26.19 -18.32
N SER A 4 -5.30 25.18 -19.15
CA SER A 4 -5.02 23.76 -18.93
C SER A 4 -5.92 22.83 -18.10
N ALA A 5 -6.39 21.82 -18.84
CA ALA A 5 -6.66 20.47 -18.39
C ALA A 5 -5.45 19.83 -17.67
N ALA A 6 -5.74 19.01 -16.67
CA ALA A 6 -4.83 17.98 -16.18
C ALA A 6 -5.62 16.67 -16.07
N SER A 7 -5.60 15.91 -17.15
CA SER A 7 -5.93 14.49 -17.14
C SER A 7 -4.80 13.77 -16.41
N THR A 8 -5.03 13.38 -15.16
CA THR A 8 -4.13 12.51 -14.39
C THR A 8 -4.23 11.10 -14.97
N VAL A 9 -3.33 10.80 -15.91
CA VAL A 9 -3.02 9.42 -16.29
C VAL A 9 -2.39 8.72 -15.09
N SER A 10 -3.18 7.87 -14.42
CA SER A 10 -2.69 6.96 -13.41
C SER A 10 -1.68 6.01 -14.05
N SER A 11 -0.41 6.22 -13.76
CA SER A 11 0.70 5.37 -14.19
C SER A 11 0.72 4.07 -13.37
N THR A 12 -0.16 3.13 -13.72
CA THR A 12 -0.14 1.74 -13.20
C THR A 12 0.97 0.90 -13.88
N ALA A 13 2.14 1.50 -14.12
CA ALA A 13 3.25 0.88 -14.85
C ALA A 13 4.38 0.35 -13.94
N GLY A 14 4.22 0.41 -12.62
CA GLY A 14 5.26 -0.01 -11.66
C GLY A 14 5.32 -1.52 -11.41
N SER A 15 4.22 -2.26 -11.61
CA SER A 15 4.12 -3.66 -11.16
C SER A 15 4.45 -4.71 -12.22
N GLN A 16 4.53 -4.35 -13.51
CA GLN A 16 4.89 -5.31 -14.57
C GLN A 16 6.41 -5.42 -14.82
N VAL A 17 7.20 -4.43 -14.45
CA VAL A 17 8.64 -4.38 -14.79
C VAL A 17 9.48 -5.41 -14.01
N ASN A 18 9.02 -5.83 -12.82
CA ASN A 18 9.77 -6.78 -11.99
C ASN A 18 9.67 -8.25 -12.44
N ASN A 19 8.58 -8.67 -13.11
CA ASN A 19 8.39 -10.06 -13.53
C ASN A 19 8.97 -10.38 -14.92
N LEU A 20 9.27 -9.34 -15.72
CA LEU A 20 9.87 -9.48 -17.05
C LEU A 20 11.38 -9.76 -16.97
N ASN A 21 12.10 -9.18 -15.99
CA ASN A 21 13.56 -9.30 -15.89
C ASN A 21 14.09 -10.71 -15.55
N MET A 22 13.39 -11.49 -14.72
CA MET A 22 13.85 -12.84 -14.33
C MET A 22 13.69 -13.86 -15.47
N GLN A 23 12.64 -13.74 -16.29
CA GLN A 23 12.40 -14.64 -17.42
C GLN A 23 13.39 -14.37 -18.57
N ASP A 24 13.68 -13.10 -18.85
CA ASP A 24 14.72 -12.72 -19.81
C ASP A 24 16.12 -13.15 -19.33
N PHE A 25 16.35 -13.13 -18.02
CA PHE A 25 17.59 -13.62 -17.41
C PHE A 25 17.73 -15.15 -17.45
N LEU A 26 16.70 -15.93 -17.11
CA LEU A 26 16.72 -17.39 -17.24
C LEU A 26 16.94 -17.83 -18.69
N LYS A 27 16.43 -17.05 -19.64
CA LYS A 27 16.64 -17.25 -21.08
C LYS A 27 18.09 -17.00 -21.47
N VAL A 28 18.69 -15.91 -20.97
CA VAL A 28 20.11 -15.61 -21.13
C VAL A 28 20.99 -16.70 -20.51
N LEU A 29 20.66 -17.18 -19.31
CA LEU A 29 21.36 -18.25 -18.59
C LEU A 29 21.31 -19.58 -19.35
N LEU A 30 20.17 -19.95 -19.93
CA LEU A 30 20.04 -21.15 -20.78
C LEU A 30 20.90 -21.04 -22.06
N THR A 31 20.97 -19.84 -22.66
CA THR A 31 21.87 -19.60 -23.81
C THR A 31 23.36 -19.72 -23.44
N GLN A 32 23.79 -19.27 -22.26
CA GLN A 32 25.19 -19.47 -21.85
C GLN A 32 25.49 -20.94 -21.46
N LEU A 33 24.54 -21.68 -20.88
CA LEU A 33 24.70 -23.10 -20.58
C LEU A 33 24.87 -23.97 -21.85
N THR A 34 24.32 -23.51 -22.97
CA THR A 34 24.44 -24.18 -24.28
C THR A 34 25.80 -23.89 -24.96
N TYR A 35 26.58 -22.90 -24.50
CA TYR A 35 27.75 -22.38 -25.24
C TYR A 35 29.03 -22.11 -24.41
N GLN A 36 29.12 -22.50 -23.13
CA GLN A 36 30.30 -22.19 -22.29
C GLN A 36 31.35 -23.31 -22.30
N ASP A 37 32.54 -22.96 -22.78
CA ASP A 37 33.80 -23.70 -22.63
C ASP A 37 34.16 -23.81 -21.12
N PRO A 38 34.45 -25.02 -20.58
CA PRO A 38 34.52 -25.34 -19.14
C PRO A 38 35.54 -24.58 -18.26
N LEU A 39 36.35 -23.65 -18.80
CA LEU A 39 37.54 -23.15 -18.11
C LEU A 39 37.40 -21.83 -17.32
N LYS A 40 36.24 -21.14 -17.31
CA LYS A 40 36.02 -19.95 -16.44
C LYS A 40 34.58 -19.81 -15.87
N PRO A 41 34.12 -20.70 -14.99
CA PRO A 41 32.79 -20.60 -14.37
C PRO A 41 32.66 -19.58 -13.21
N MET A 42 33.77 -19.00 -12.70
CA MET A 42 33.74 -18.29 -11.41
C MET A 42 33.13 -16.88 -11.43
N ASP A 43 33.29 -16.09 -12.49
CA ASP A 43 32.79 -14.69 -12.54
C ASP A 43 31.26 -14.64 -12.62
N ASN A 44 30.67 -15.60 -13.35
CA ASN A 44 29.23 -15.69 -13.54
C ASN A 44 28.50 -16.00 -12.22
N GLN A 45 29.05 -16.89 -11.38
CA GLN A 45 28.40 -17.28 -10.12
C GLN A 45 28.30 -16.13 -9.11
N GLN A 46 29.31 -15.27 -9.02
CA GLN A 46 29.31 -14.15 -8.09
C GLN A 46 28.33 -13.04 -8.53
N PHE A 47 28.23 -12.79 -9.82
CA PHE A 47 27.19 -11.90 -10.37
C PHE A 47 25.78 -12.49 -10.18
N MET A 48 25.58 -13.81 -10.34
CA MET A 48 24.30 -14.47 -10.03
C MET A 48 23.90 -14.29 -8.57
N ALA A 49 24.84 -14.43 -7.64
CA ALA A 49 24.58 -14.23 -6.22
C ALA A 49 24.11 -12.80 -5.94
N GLN A 50 24.73 -11.81 -6.58
CA GLN A 50 24.35 -10.40 -6.46
C GLN A 50 22.94 -10.11 -7.02
N VAL A 51 22.60 -10.68 -8.19
CA VAL A 51 21.29 -10.50 -8.83
C VAL A 51 20.18 -11.26 -8.08
N ALA A 52 20.46 -12.46 -7.59
CA ALA A 52 19.54 -13.22 -6.74
C ALA A 52 19.25 -12.44 -5.45
N GLN A 53 20.28 -11.85 -4.83
CA GLN A 53 20.12 -11.00 -3.67
C GLN A 53 19.27 -9.75 -3.99
N PHE A 54 19.51 -9.09 -5.13
CA PHE A 54 18.72 -7.95 -5.55
C PHE A 54 17.25 -8.32 -5.85
N THR A 55 17.02 -9.47 -6.48
CA THR A 55 15.68 -9.98 -6.76
C THR A 55 14.93 -10.32 -5.48
N ALA A 56 15.59 -10.95 -4.51
CA ALA A 56 15.00 -11.24 -3.21
C ALA A 56 14.62 -9.95 -2.45
N LEU A 57 15.47 -8.91 -2.53
CA LEU A 57 15.15 -7.59 -1.98
C LEU A 57 13.95 -6.96 -2.69
N GLY A 58 13.89 -7.02 -4.02
CA GLY A 58 12.75 -6.52 -4.80
C GLY A 58 11.44 -7.25 -4.48
N GLN A 59 11.49 -8.57 -4.32
CA GLN A 59 10.34 -9.36 -3.88
C GLN A 59 9.90 -9.00 -2.47
N THR A 60 10.85 -8.78 -1.55
CA THR A 60 10.57 -8.34 -0.18
C THR A 60 9.90 -6.96 -0.18
N GLN A 61 10.39 -6.03 -1.00
CA GLN A 61 9.78 -4.70 -1.15
C GLN A 61 8.34 -4.80 -1.70
N GLN A 62 8.12 -5.65 -2.70
CA GLN A 62 6.79 -5.89 -3.26
C GLN A 62 5.85 -6.52 -2.21
N MET A 63 6.35 -7.46 -1.41
CA MET A 63 5.59 -8.08 -0.32
C MET A 63 5.20 -7.05 0.73
N ASN A 64 6.12 -6.17 1.14
CA ASN A 64 5.83 -5.10 2.08
C ASN A 64 4.73 -4.16 1.55
N SER A 65 4.80 -3.77 0.26
CA SER A 65 3.75 -2.95 -0.38
C SER A 65 2.39 -3.65 -0.43
N ASN A 66 2.37 -4.96 -0.68
CA ASN A 66 1.13 -5.75 -0.63
C ASN A 66 0.56 -5.81 0.79
N ILE A 67 1.41 -5.97 1.82
CA ILE A 67 1.00 -5.96 3.22
C ILE A 67 0.41 -4.60 3.61
N GLU A 68 1.03 -3.50 3.23
CA GLU A 68 0.49 -2.14 3.46
C GLU A 68 -0.90 -1.98 2.84
N THR A 69 -1.08 -2.49 1.62
CA THR A 69 -2.38 -2.49 0.92
C THR A 69 -3.43 -3.36 1.63
N LEU A 70 -3.03 -4.52 2.18
CA LEU A 70 -3.94 -5.36 2.96
C LEU A 70 -4.34 -4.69 4.27
N VAL A 71 -3.41 -4.05 4.97
CA VAL A 71 -3.68 -3.31 6.20
C VAL A 71 -4.63 -2.14 5.94
N SER A 72 -4.43 -1.37 4.86
CA SER A 72 -5.32 -0.26 4.51
C SER A 72 -6.72 -0.73 4.12
N ASN A 73 -6.83 -1.85 3.39
CA ASN A 73 -8.12 -2.47 3.07
C ASN A 73 -8.84 -2.96 4.34
N GLN A 74 -8.12 -3.62 5.25
CA GLN A 74 -8.70 -4.09 6.51
C GLN A 74 -9.20 -2.94 7.39
N ALA A 75 -8.43 -1.86 7.49
CA ALA A 75 -8.85 -0.65 8.20
C ALA A 75 -10.08 -0.01 7.53
N SER A 76 -10.13 0.00 6.20
CA SER A 76 -11.27 0.53 5.44
C SER A 76 -12.54 -0.28 5.71
N LEU A 77 -12.47 -1.62 5.68
CA LEU A 77 -13.60 -2.50 5.98
C LEU A 77 -14.11 -2.30 7.41
N GLN A 78 -13.21 -2.17 8.39
CA GLN A 78 -13.59 -1.87 9.77
C GLN A 78 -14.31 -0.53 9.85
N SER A 79 -13.78 0.50 9.19
CA SER A 79 -14.36 1.84 9.16
C SER A 79 -15.76 1.88 8.54
N VAL A 80 -16.00 1.10 7.47
CA VAL A 80 -17.32 1.00 6.83
C VAL A 80 -18.35 0.44 7.81
N GLY A 81 -17.99 -0.54 8.62
CA GLY A 81 -18.87 -1.11 9.65
C GLY A 81 -19.24 -0.13 10.78
N LEU A 82 -18.50 0.98 10.92
CA LEU A 82 -18.77 2.01 11.93
C LEU A 82 -19.74 3.08 11.45
N ILE A 83 -19.98 3.21 10.14
CA ILE A 83 -20.90 4.22 9.61
C ILE A 83 -22.30 3.99 10.19
N GLY A 84 -22.88 5.04 10.77
CA GLY A 84 -24.18 4.99 11.46
C GLY A 84 -24.14 4.45 12.89
N ARG A 85 -22.98 4.00 13.40
CA ARG A 85 -22.82 3.59 14.80
C ARG A 85 -22.46 4.78 15.69
N THR A 86 -22.81 4.65 16.97
CA THR A 86 -22.37 5.58 18.00
C THR A 86 -21.01 5.11 18.52
N VAL A 87 -20.02 6.00 18.48
CA VAL A 87 -18.65 5.70 18.89
C VAL A 87 -18.19 6.69 19.95
N ASP A 88 -17.39 6.20 20.89
CA ASP A 88 -16.67 7.01 21.86
C ASP A 88 -15.26 7.26 21.32
N ILE A 89 -14.88 8.53 21.16
CA ILE A 89 -13.60 8.95 20.60
C ILE A 89 -12.77 9.76 21.59
N THR A 90 -11.44 9.63 21.49
CA THR A 90 -10.50 10.49 22.22
C THR A 90 -10.14 11.70 21.37
N THR A 91 -10.48 12.90 21.85
CA THR A 91 -10.01 14.16 21.29
C THR A 91 -8.97 14.81 22.20
N SER A 92 -8.27 15.83 21.72
CA SER A 92 -7.32 16.63 22.52
C SER A 92 -7.93 17.27 23.76
N SER A 93 -9.26 17.37 23.84
CA SER A 93 -10.00 17.97 24.95
C SER A 93 -10.72 16.95 25.83
N GLY A 94 -10.52 15.64 25.59
CA GLY A 94 -11.13 14.55 26.34
C GLY A 94 -11.94 13.57 25.48
N THR A 95 -12.66 12.67 26.14
CA THR A 95 -13.53 11.69 25.47
C THR A 95 -14.83 12.35 25.02
N MET A 96 -15.24 12.07 23.79
CA MET A 96 -16.49 12.55 23.21
C MET A 96 -17.25 11.40 22.57
N THR A 97 -18.57 11.42 22.71
CA THR A 97 -19.48 10.47 22.04
C THR A 97 -20.13 11.13 20.84
N GLY A 98 -20.21 10.41 19.72
CA GLY A 98 -20.93 10.89 18.53
C GLY A 98 -21.29 9.76 17.57
N THR A 99 -22.11 10.07 16.57
CA THR A 99 -22.50 9.12 15.52
C THR A 99 -21.60 9.30 14.30
N VAL A 100 -21.04 8.21 13.77
CA VAL A 100 -20.26 8.25 12.53
C VAL A 100 -21.20 8.54 11.35
N SER A 101 -21.03 9.69 10.70
CA SER A 101 -21.88 10.11 9.59
C SER A 101 -21.27 9.80 8.22
N ALA A 102 -19.94 9.83 8.10
CA ALA A 102 -19.28 9.58 6.82
C ALA A 102 -17.88 9.01 7.01
N LEU A 103 -17.38 8.38 5.95
CA LEU A 103 -16.04 7.81 5.84
C LEU A 103 -15.33 8.42 4.63
N SER A 104 -14.10 8.87 4.84
CA SER A 104 -13.20 9.35 3.80
C SER A 104 -12.06 8.33 3.62
N LEU A 105 -11.92 7.81 2.39
CA LEU A 105 -10.86 6.89 1.99
C LEU A 105 -9.84 7.57 1.05
N SER A 106 -9.81 8.90 1.02
CA SER A 106 -9.01 9.69 0.08
C SER A 106 -7.49 9.64 0.33
N GLY A 107 -7.02 8.81 1.27
CA GLY A 107 -5.61 8.67 1.65
C GLY A 107 -5.24 7.25 2.11
N THR A 108 -4.00 7.07 2.56
CA THR A 108 -3.46 5.75 2.98
C THR A 108 -4.19 5.15 4.18
N SER A 109 -4.83 5.98 4.99
CA SER A 109 -5.58 5.57 6.17
C SER A 109 -6.99 6.17 6.16
N PRO A 110 -8.02 5.37 6.51
CA PRO A 110 -9.40 5.83 6.53
C PRO A 110 -9.62 6.86 7.64
N GLN A 111 -10.39 7.91 7.32
CA GLN A 111 -10.78 8.96 8.26
C GLN A 111 -12.30 9.04 8.40
N LEU A 112 -12.77 9.13 9.64
CA LEU A 112 -14.18 9.20 9.99
C LEU A 112 -14.62 10.66 10.15
N THR A 113 -15.87 10.91 9.79
CA THR A 113 -16.59 12.13 10.14
C THR A 113 -17.68 11.78 11.14
N ILE A 114 -17.65 12.43 12.30
CA ILE A 114 -18.54 12.15 13.43
C ILE A 114 -19.41 13.37 13.67
N ASN A 115 -20.72 13.13 13.80
CA ASN A 115 -21.68 14.13 14.23
C ASN A 115 -21.82 14.06 15.75
N ALA A 116 -21.35 15.10 16.45
CA ALA A 116 -21.59 15.25 17.88
C ALA A 116 -22.93 15.96 18.08
N GLY A 117 -23.77 15.45 18.99
CA GLY A 117 -25.15 15.91 19.22
C GLY A 117 -25.35 17.41 19.52
N ALA A 118 -24.28 18.18 19.67
CA ALA A 118 -24.28 19.63 19.78
C ALA A 118 -24.26 20.38 18.43
N GLY A 119 -24.50 19.71 17.30
CA GLY A 119 -24.53 20.32 15.96
C GLY A 119 -23.15 20.56 15.34
N GLY A 120 -22.09 20.05 15.97
CA GLY A 120 -20.73 20.10 15.45
C GLY A 120 -20.35 18.80 14.76
N THR A 121 -19.93 18.88 13.49
CA THR A 121 -19.32 17.76 12.78
C THR A 121 -17.80 17.80 12.97
N LEU A 122 -17.24 16.72 13.48
CA LEU A 122 -15.79 16.52 13.60
C LEU A 122 -15.32 15.67 12.43
N THR A 123 -14.48 16.25 11.59
CA THR A 123 -13.88 15.59 10.42
C THR A 123 -12.44 15.20 10.71
N GLY A 124 -11.96 14.12 10.09
CA GLY A 124 -10.55 13.73 10.16
C GLY A 124 -10.20 12.86 11.36
N ILE A 125 -11.19 12.18 11.95
CA ILE A 125 -10.96 11.29 13.09
C ILE A 125 -10.41 9.95 12.59
N ALA A 126 -9.25 9.54 13.10
CA ALA A 126 -8.65 8.26 12.74
C ALA A 126 -9.29 7.09 13.49
N LEU A 127 -9.23 5.89 12.91
CA LEU A 127 -9.73 4.66 13.55
C LEU A 127 -9.07 4.39 14.92
N SER A 128 -7.82 4.80 15.09
CA SER A 128 -7.06 4.68 16.34
C SER A 128 -7.59 5.56 17.48
N GLN A 129 -8.41 6.56 17.17
CA GLN A 129 -9.01 7.44 18.18
C GLN A 129 -10.33 6.91 18.71
N VAL A 130 -10.88 5.85 18.11
CA VAL A 130 -12.11 5.19 18.57
C VAL A 130 -11.78 4.27 19.74
N ILE A 131 -12.40 4.53 20.89
CA ILE A 131 -12.21 3.76 22.13
C ILE A 131 -13.23 2.63 22.22
N ALA A 132 -14.49 2.92 21.89
CA ALA A 132 -15.59 1.96 21.98
C ALA A 132 -16.64 2.23 20.90
N VAL A 133 -17.31 1.16 20.47
CA VAL A 133 -18.45 1.19 19.55
C VAL A 133 -19.68 0.73 20.33
N ARG A 134 -20.76 1.49 20.26
CA ARG A 134 -22.05 1.20 20.90
C ARG A 134 -23.10 0.81 19.87
#